data_AF-A0A2E7UHJ1-F1
#
_entry.id   AF-A0A2E7UHJ1-F1
#
_cell.length_a   1.000
_cell.length_b   1.000
_cell.length_c   1.000
_cell.angle_alpha   90.00
_cell.angle_beta   90.00
_cell.angle_gamma   90.00
#
_symmetry.space_group_name_H-M   'P 1'
#
loop_
_entity.id
_entity.type
_entity.pdbx_description
1 polymer ?
#
loop_
_entity_poly.entity_id
_entity_poly.type
_entity_poly.pdbx_seq_one_letter_code
_entity_poly.pdbx_strand_id
1 'polypeptide(L)'
;MNHPQMLTEIDVSQLADAFPTSMRTDAVEAGIVVHGLLNPRQWADQVSLLVGGEKILVPRRLRYNEAQSGPSNGGRIEQMVACLQTQSCDGFDRQRALQSLLPSVQPWSAPFVVALIGEYVVEIIEDIAAATSPSNVDSIISFISENSEYWKLTKQRVASYWNAYYRHKYTKRNYPGFQLVKTLETGLRARAS
;
A
#
# COMPACT_ATOMS: atom_id res chain seq x y z
N MET A 1 -30.17 -19.08 -2.38
CA MET A 1 -29.88 -19.41 -0.97
C MET A 1 -28.94 -18.34 -0.44
N ASN A 2 -29.44 -17.44 0.40
CA ASN A 2 -28.62 -16.44 1.06
C ASN A 2 -27.86 -17.12 2.19
N HIS A 3 -26.54 -17.27 2.06
CA HIS A 3 -25.71 -17.49 3.24
C HIS A 3 -25.75 -16.23 4.09
N PRO A 4 -26.04 -16.31 5.40
CA PRO A 4 -25.75 -15.21 6.31
C PRO A 4 -24.21 -15.13 6.39
N GLN A 5 -23.61 -14.36 5.49
CA GLN A 5 -22.18 -14.05 5.53
C GLN A 5 -21.94 -13.25 6.80
N MET A 6 -21.39 -13.92 7.82
CA MET A 6 -20.99 -13.28 9.06
C MET A 6 -19.98 -12.18 8.73
N LEU A 7 -20.27 -10.94 9.17
CA LEU A 7 -19.31 -9.86 9.20
C LEU A 7 -18.12 -10.34 10.05
N THR A 8 -16.97 -10.60 9.44
CA THR A 8 -15.74 -10.90 10.15
C THR A 8 -15.15 -9.61 10.69
N GLU A 9 -15.12 -9.44 12.01
CA GLU A 9 -14.42 -8.33 12.65
C GLU A 9 -12.92 -8.50 12.35
N ILE A 10 -12.30 -7.51 11.69
CA ILE A 10 -10.85 -7.49 11.57
C ILE A 10 -10.27 -7.13 12.93
N ASP A 11 -9.54 -8.05 13.56
CA ASP A 11 -8.98 -7.84 14.88
C ASP A 11 -7.54 -7.25 14.84
N VAL A 12 -7.03 -6.89 16.01
CA VAL A 12 -5.66 -6.35 16.18
C VAL A 12 -4.60 -7.33 15.68
N SER A 13 -4.78 -8.64 15.87
CA SER A 13 -3.82 -9.65 15.41
C SER A 13 -3.79 -9.69 13.88
N GLN A 14 -4.95 -9.62 13.22
CA GLN A 14 -5.05 -9.58 11.77
C GLN A 14 -4.47 -8.30 11.17
N LEU A 15 -4.53 -7.17 11.87
CA LEU A 15 -3.83 -5.95 11.50
C LEU A 15 -2.31 -6.10 11.66
N ALA A 16 -1.86 -6.76 12.73
CA ALA A 16 -0.44 -7.01 12.99
C ALA A 16 0.18 -7.99 11.98
N ASP A 17 -0.58 -8.96 11.48
CA ASP A 17 -0.14 -9.92 10.46
C ASP A 17 0.16 -9.25 9.10
N ALA A 18 -0.12 -7.96 8.94
CA ALA A 18 0.29 -7.16 7.78
C ALA A 18 1.80 -6.81 7.78
N PHE A 19 2.54 -7.20 8.81
CA PHE A 19 3.97 -6.92 8.98
C PHE A 19 4.75 -8.20 9.33
N PRO A 20 6.08 -8.23 9.08
CA PRO A 20 6.92 -9.37 9.46
C PRO A 20 6.87 -9.69 10.96
N THR A 21 6.95 -10.97 11.32
CA THR A 21 6.87 -11.48 12.71
C THR A 21 7.95 -10.89 13.59
N SER A 22 9.12 -10.58 13.03
CA SER A 22 10.21 -9.91 13.77
C SER A 22 9.81 -8.53 14.32
N MET A 23 8.74 -7.93 13.81
CA MET A 23 8.20 -6.62 14.21
C MET A 23 6.87 -6.73 14.96
N ARG A 24 6.48 -7.93 15.43
CA ARG A 24 5.13 -8.17 15.93
C ARG A 24 4.72 -7.28 17.11
N THR A 25 5.65 -6.91 17.99
CA THR A 25 5.37 -5.99 19.12
C THR A 25 4.89 -4.63 18.59
N ASP A 26 5.68 -3.98 17.74
CA ASP A 26 5.35 -2.68 17.15
C ASP A 26 4.08 -2.76 16.27
N ALA A 27 3.92 -3.87 15.55
CA ALA A 27 2.78 -4.12 14.68
C ALA A 27 1.46 -4.28 15.47
N VAL A 28 1.50 -4.93 16.64
CA VAL A 28 0.35 -5.02 17.55
C VAL A 28 0.00 -3.65 18.11
N GLU A 29 0.98 -2.84 18.50
CA GLU A 29 0.72 -1.48 18.99
C GLU A 29 0.07 -0.60 17.89
N ALA A 30 0.60 -0.66 16.66
CA ALA A 30 -0.02 0.00 15.52
C ALA A 30 -1.44 -0.53 15.22
N GLY A 31 -1.63 -1.85 15.34
CA GLY A 31 -2.92 -2.51 15.19
C GLY A 31 -3.95 -2.05 16.21
N ILE A 32 -3.58 -1.85 17.48
CA ILE A 32 -4.46 -1.31 18.53
C ILE A 32 -4.93 0.09 18.15
N VAL A 33 -4.01 0.96 17.73
CA VAL A 33 -4.33 2.33 17.31
C VAL A 33 -5.33 2.31 16.15
N VAL A 34 -5.04 1.54 15.10
CA VAL A 34 -5.91 1.49 13.92
C VAL A 34 -7.25 0.86 14.24
N HIS A 35 -7.28 -0.24 14.97
CA HIS A 35 -8.51 -0.93 15.38
C HIS A 35 -9.47 0.00 16.15
N GLY A 36 -8.93 0.88 17.00
CA GLY A 36 -9.73 1.90 17.71
C GLY A 36 -10.44 2.91 16.81
N LEU A 37 -9.94 3.13 15.59
CA LEU A 37 -10.51 4.07 14.61
C LEU A 37 -11.44 3.40 13.59
N LEU A 38 -11.41 2.07 13.52
CA LEU A 38 -12.15 1.30 12.53
C LEU A 38 -13.65 1.27 12.82
N ASN A 39 -14.44 1.08 11.76
CA ASN A 39 -15.81 0.63 11.93
C ASN A 39 -15.81 -0.81 12.48
N PRO A 40 -16.44 -1.08 13.63
CA PRO A 40 -16.37 -2.39 14.27
C PRO A 40 -17.03 -3.49 13.43
N ARG A 41 -17.93 -3.14 12.50
CA ARG A 41 -18.63 -4.08 11.63
C ARG A 41 -18.29 -3.82 10.18
N GLN A 42 -17.18 -4.40 9.73
CA GLN A 42 -16.72 -4.28 8.36
C GLN A 42 -16.19 -5.61 7.84
N TRP A 43 -16.17 -5.74 6.52
CA TRP A 43 -15.40 -6.78 5.86
C TRP A 43 -14.04 -6.22 5.47
N ALA A 44 -12.98 -6.96 5.75
CA ALA A 44 -11.64 -6.64 5.28
C ALA A 44 -11.07 -7.84 4.53
N ASP A 45 -10.94 -7.70 3.21
CA ASP A 45 -10.17 -8.67 2.42
C ASP A 45 -8.69 -8.56 2.80
N GLN A 46 -7.96 -9.67 2.75
CA GLN A 46 -6.52 -9.69 2.91
C GLN A 46 -5.83 -10.23 1.66
N VAL A 47 -4.69 -9.65 1.33
CA VAL A 47 -3.80 -10.14 0.27
C VAL A 47 -2.54 -10.70 0.90
N SER A 48 -2.21 -11.95 0.54
CA SER A 48 -0.96 -12.60 0.95
C SER A 48 0.19 -12.08 0.09
N LEU A 49 1.23 -11.54 0.73
CA LEU A 49 2.42 -11.01 0.07
C LEU A 49 3.68 -11.48 0.80
N LEU A 50 4.83 -11.40 0.13
CA LEU A 50 6.14 -11.69 0.71
C LEU A 50 6.91 -10.41 1.03
N VAL A 51 7.55 -10.38 2.20
CA VAL A 51 8.52 -9.34 2.60
C VAL A 51 9.70 -10.04 3.25
N GLY A 52 10.88 -9.96 2.65
CA GLY A 52 12.08 -10.60 3.18
C GLY A 52 11.95 -12.12 3.31
N GLY A 53 11.21 -12.75 2.38
CA GLY A 53 10.88 -14.18 2.38
C GLY A 53 9.76 -14.59 3.34
N GLU A 54 9.24 -13.66 4.15
CA GLU A 54 8.15 -13.93 5.09
C GLU A 54 6.79 -13.59 4.48
N LYS A 55 5.80 -14.46 4.68
CA LYS A 55 4.41 -14.20 4.29
C LYS A 55 3.73 -13.25 5.27
N ILE A 56 3.21 -12.14 4.75
CA ILE A 56 2.35 -11.19 5.46
C ILE A 56 0.93 -11.17 4.86
N LEU A 57 -0.04 -10.69 5.63
CA LEU A 57 -1.45 -10.55 5.24
C LEU A 57 -1.87 -9.08 5.27
N VAL A 58 -1.82 -8.42 4.12
CA VAL A 58 -2.16 -6.99 4.03
C VAL A 58 -3.68 -6.81 3.90
N PRO A 59 -4.35 -6.14 4.85
CA PRO A 59 -5.78 -5.86 4.75
C PRO A 59 -6.08 -4.85 3.63
N ARG A 60 -7.31 -4.85 3.14
CA ARG A 60 -7.76 -3.99 2.04
C ARG A 60 -9.11 -3.37 2.37
N ARG A 61 -9.31 -2.12 1.92
CA ARG A 61 -10.58 -1.39 1.99
C ARG A 61 -11.11 -1.26 3.43
N LEU A 62 -10.20 -0.94 4.36
CA LEU A 62 -10.55 -0.63 5.74
C LEU A 62 -11.50 0.58 5.80
N ARG A 63 -12.56 0.46 6.59
CA ARG A 63 -13.54 1.51 6.84
C ARG A 63 -13.28 2.10 8.22
N TYR A 64 -13.15 3.41 8.26
CA TYR A 64 -12.91 4.17 9.49
C TYR A 64 -14.20 4.87 9.92
N ASN A 65 -14.47 4.90 11.23
CA ASN A 65 -15.58 5.67 11.80
C ASN A 65 -15.15 7.09 12.18
N GLU A 66 -13.87 7.27 12.46
CA GLU A 66 -13.27 8.54 12.86
C GLU A 66 -12.32 9.04 11.80
N ALA A 67 -12.12 10.37 11.77
CA ALA A 67 -11.14 10.97 10.89
C ALA A 67 -9.73 10.52 11.32
N GLN A 68 -8.93 10.08 10.36
CA GLN A 68 -7.55 9.71 10.61
C GLN A 68 -6.71 10.96 10.89
N SER A 69 -5.88 10.90 11.93
CA SER A 69 -4.93 11.97 12.26
C SER A 69 -4.03 12.33 11.08
N GLY A 70 -3.54 13.57 11.07
CA GLY A 70 -2.64 14.08 10.03
C GLY A 70 -1.32 13.32 9.95
N PRO A 71 -0.56 13.50 8.86
CA PRO A 71 0.74 12.86 8.68
C PRO A 71 1.67 13.21 9.84
N SER A 72 2.23 12.18 10.50
CA SER A 72 3.28 12.36 11.51
C SER A 72 4.61 11.86 10.95
N ASN A 73 5.70 12.55 11.30
CA ASN A 73 7.08 12.06 11.10
C ASN A 73 7.48 11.14 12.26
N GLY A 74 6.56 10.28 12.70
CA GLY A 74 6.72 9.45 13.87
C GLY A 74 7.71 8.30 13.66
N GLY A 75 7.96 7.55 14.73
CA GLY A 75 8.79 6.35 14.70
C GLY A 75 8.13 5.20 13.93
N ARG A 76 8.61 3.98 14.20
CA ARG A 76 8.19 2.78 13.46
C ARG A 76 6.69 2.49 13.60
N ILE A 77 6.13 2.67 14.80
CA ILE A 77 4.72 2.41 15.09
C ILE A 77 3.84 3.36 14.26
N GLU A 78 4.17 4.65 14.21
CA GLU A 78 3.41 5.62 13.42
C GLU A 78 3.50 5.33 11.92
N GLN A 79 4.66 4.88 11.43
CA GLN A 79 4.78 4.42 10.04
C GLN A 79 3.96 3.15 9.77
N MET A 80 3.85 2.22 10.72
CA MET A 80 2.98 1.05 10.60
C MET A 80 1.49 1.43 10.64
N VAL A 81 1.11 2.42 11.45
CA VAL A 81 -0.24 3.00 11.42
C VAL A 81 -0.52 3.61 10.05
N ALA A 82 0.41 4.41 9.50
CA ALA A 82 0.28 4.98 8.17
C ALA A 82 0.17 3.89 7.09
N CYS A 83 0.95 2.81 7.18
CA CYS A 83 0.82 1.65 6.30
C CYS A 83 -0.60 1.09 6.30
N LEU A 84 -1.18 0.80 7.47
CA LEU A 84 -2.56 0.31 7.55
C LEU A 84 -3.58 1.33 7.03
N GLN A 85 -3.39 2.63 7.30
CA GLN A 85 -4.24 3.71 6.82
C GLN A 85 -4.24 3.88 5.30
N THR A 86 -3.15 3.53 4.60
CA THR A 86 -3.14 3.46 3.11
C THR A 86 -4.10 2.40 2.55
N GLN A 87 -4.68 1.54 3.41
CA GLN A 87 -5.66 0.54 3.03
C GLN A 87 -7.11 1.05 3.21
N SER A 88 -7.31 2.34 3.52
CA SER A 88 -8.63 2.96 3.65
C SER A 88 -9.49 2.84 2.38
N CYS A 89 -10.81 2.82 2.55
CA CYS A 89 -11.78 2.97 1.47
C CYS A 89 -11.73 4.36 0.82
N ASP A 90 -11.29 5.39 1.54
CA ASP A 90 -11.25 6.78 1.07
C ASP A 90 -9.93 7.08 0.34
N GLY A 91 -9.99 7.74 -0.82
CA GLY A 91 -8.80 8.21 -1.54
C GLY A 91 -8.00 9.26 -0.79
N PHE A 92 -8.66 10.16 -0.05
CA PHE A 92 -8.00 11.24 0.68
C PHE A 92 -7.18 10.71 1.86
N ASP A 93 -7.72 9.74 2.59
CA ASP A 93 -7.01 9.09 3.69
C ASP A 93 -5.78 8.33 3.18
N ARG A 94 -5.94 7.61 2.05
CA ARG A 94 -4.83 6.87 1.44
C ARG A 94 -3.68 7.79 1.03
N GLN A 95 -3.98 8.91 0.38
CA GLN A 95 -2.97 9.88 -0.02
C GLN A 95 -2.30 10.53 1.21
N ARG A 96 -3.10 10.91 2.21
CA ARG A 96 -2.58 11.49 3.47
C ARG A 96 -1.61 10.56 4.18
N ALA A 97 -1.99 9.29 4.35
CA ALA A 97 -1.15 8.29 5.00
C ALA A 97 0.12 7.99 4.19
N LEU A 98 0.01 7.93 2.86
CA LEU A 98 1.15 7.74 1.97
C LEU A 98 2.22 8.82 2.18
N GLN A 99 1.84 10.08 2.36
CA GLN A 99 2.78 11.19 2.54
C GLN A 99 3.73 10.98 3.74
N SER A 100 3.30 10.29 4.80
CA SER A 100 4.17 9.91 5.93
C SER A 100 5.19 8.80 5.60
N LEU A 101 4.94 8.00 4.55
CA LEU A 101 5.81 6.88 4.16
C LEU A 101 6.87 7.29 3.14
N LEU A 102 6.57 8.27 2.30
CA LEU A 102 7.43 8.69 1.18
C LEU A 102 8.81 9.24 1.58
N PRO A 103 9.02 9.90 2.73
CA PRO A 103 10.36 10.36 3.13
C PRO A 103 11.37 9.22 3.27
N SER A 104 10.92 8.01 3.64
CA SER A 104 11.78 6.85 3.81
C SER A 104 10.98 5.55 3.70
N VAL A 105 10.90 5.01 2.49
CA VAL A 105 10.22 3.74 2.23
C VAL A 105 11.09 2.61 2.75
N GLN A 106 10.57 1.87 3.72
CA GLN A 106 11.19 0.72 4.33
C GLN A 106 10.77 -0.56 3.60
N PRO A 107 11.55 -1.66 3.67
CA PRO A 107 11.19 -2.92 3.04
C PRO A 107 9.80 -3.44 3.45
N TRP A 108 9.42 -3.26 4.72
CA TRP A 108 8.12 -3.66 5.26
C TRP A 108 6.99 -2.65 4.97
N SER A 109 7.30 -1.41 4.57
CA SER A 109 6.28 -0.43 4.13
C SER A 109 6.08 -0.42 2.61
N ALA A 110 7.03 -0.98 1.84
CA ALA A 110 6.94 -1.10 0.39
C ALA A 110 5.65 -1.76 -0.14
N PRO A 111 5.07 -2.83 0.47
CA PRO A 111 3.81 -3.40 0.01
C PRO A 111 2.67 -2.37 -0.07
N PHE A 112 2.62 -1.48 0.92
CA PHE A 112 1.57 -0.47 1.06
C PHE A 112 1.72 0.64 0.01
N VAL A 113 2.95 1.03 -0.30
CA VAL A 113 3.25 1.98 -1.39
C VAL A 113 2.93 1.36 -2.76
N VAL A 114 3.36 0.12 -3.02
CA VAL A 114 3.12 -0.53 -4.33
C VAL A 114 1.64 -0.80 -4.56
N ALA A 115 0.89 -1.12 -3.50
CA ALA A 115 -0.56 -1.30 -3.60
C ALA A 115 -1.26 -0.04 -4.13
N LEU A 116 -0.77 1.15 -3.78
CA LEU A 116 -1.32 2.43 -4.22
C LEU A 116 -0.99 2.80 -5.67
N ILE A 117 0.12 2.29 -6.24
CA ILE A 117 0.45 2.46 -7.66
C ILE A 117 -0.65 1.87 -8.55
N GLY A 118 -1.26 0.77 -8.09
CA GLY A 118 -2.33 0.06 -8.81
C GLY A 118 -3.73 0.61 -8.53
N GLU A 119 -3.88 1.80 -7.94
CA GLU A 119 -5.17 2.45 -7.69
C GLU A 119 -5.49 3.50 -8.77
N TYR A 120 -6.75 3.93 -8.84
CA TYR A 120 -7.24 4.83 -9.89
C TYR A 120 -7.01 6.32 -9.58
N VAL A 121 -6.29 6.69 -8.52
CA VAL A 121 -6.09 8.09 -8.12
C VAL A 121 -4.73 8.54 -8.64
N VAL A 122 -4.72 9.40 -9.66
CA VAL A 122 -3.46 9.83 -10.32
C VAL A 122 -2.57 10.66 -9.41
N GLU A 123 -3.15 11.46 -8.51
CA GLU A 123 -2.43 12.32 -7.56
C GLU A 123 -1.55 11.49 -6.61
N ILE A 124 -2.04 10.32 -6.18
CA ILE A 124 -1.26 9.36 -5.39
C ILE A 124 -0.04 8.85 -6.17
N ILE A 125 -0.21 8.58 -7.46
CA ILE A 125 0.90 8.12 -8.32
C ILE A 125 1.92 9.25 -8.52
N GLU A 126 1.46 10.49 -8.67
CA GLU A 126 2.31 11.68 -8.77
C GLU A 126 3.15 11.88 -7.50
N ASP A 127 2.54 11.72 -6.32
CA ASP A 127 3.25 11.79 -5.03
C ASP A 127 4.35 10.73 -4.94
N ILE A 128 4.07 9.47 -5.31
CA ILE A 128 5.07 8.39 -5.32
C ILE A 128 6.19 8.71 -6.32
N ALA A 129 5.84 9.18 -7.52
CA ALA A 129 6.81 9.53 -8.55
C ALA A 129 7.73 10.69 -8.12
N ALA A 130 7.21 11.69 -7.41
CA ALA A 130 8.00 12.79 -6.88
C ALA A 130 8.97 12.34 -5.77
N ALA A 131 8.65 11.27 -5.06
CA ALA A 131 9.45 10.72 -3.96
C ALA A 131 10.40 9.58 -4.37
N THR A 132 10.62 9.33 -5.66
CA THR A 132 11.56 8.29 -6.11
C THR A 132 13.02 8.68 -5.86
N SER A 133 13.54 8.35 -4.68
CA SER A 133 14.97 8.35 -4.36
C SER A 133 15.59 6.97 -4.64
N PRO A 134 16.93 6.84 -4.78
CA PRO A 134 17.57 5.53 -4.94
C PRO A 134 17.22 4.53 -3.82
N SER A 135 17.15 4.99 -2.56
CA SER A 135 16.78 4.15 -1.43
C SER A 135 15.32 3.70 -1.48
N ASN A 136 14.39 4.60 -1.83
CA ASN A 136 12.98 4.25 -1.97
C ASN A 136 12.77 3.25 -3.12
N VAL A 137 13.45 3.49 -4.25
CA VAL A 137 13.42 2.57 -5.40
C VAL A 137 13.97 1.20 -5.00
N ASP A 138 15.08 1.12 -4.27
CA ASP A 138 15.65 -0.16 -3.83
C ASP A 138 14.68 -0.96 -2.92
N SER A 139 14.07 -0.30 -1.93
CA SER A 139 13.03 -0.93 -1.08
C SER A 139 11.85 -1.44 -1.91
N ILE A 140 11.36 -0.65 -2.86
CA ILE A 140 10.22 -1.01 -3.71
C ILE A 140 10.56 -2.19 -4.64
N ILE A 141 11.72 -2.15 -5.32
CA ILE A 141 12.10 -3.22 -6.25
C ILE A 141 12.46 -4.52 -5.51
N SER A 142 12.95 -4.44 -4.26
CA SER A 142 13.14 -5.61 -3.39
C SER A 142 11.82 -6.34 -3.20
N PHE A 143 10.78 -5.62 -2.75
CA PHE A 143 9.44 -6.18 -2.59
C PHE A 143 8.87 -6.71 -3.91
N ILE A 144 9.02 -5.97 -5.02
CA ILE A 144 8.51 -6.42 -6.33
C ILE A 144 9.18 -7.72 -6.77
N SER A 145 10.48 -7.89 -6.50
CA SER A 145 11.22 -9.08 -6.90
C SER A 145 10.70 -10.37 -6.23
N GLU A 146 10.21 -10.25 -4.98
CA GLU A 146 9.56 -11.33 -4.25
C GLU A 146 8.10 -11.57 -4.66
N ASN A 147 7.46 -10.58 -5.31
CA ASN A 147 6.01 -10.56 -5.59
C ASN A 147 5.70 -10.24 -7.06
N SER A 148 6.34 -10.95 -7.99
CA SER A 148 6.26 -10.66 -9.44
C SER A 148 4.83 -10.73 -10.02
N GLU A 149 4.00 -11.69 -9.59
CA GLU A 149 2.61 -11.79 -10.03
C GLU A 149 1.75 -10.64 -9.50
N TYR A 150 2.00 -10.19 -8.26
CA TYR A 150 1.33 -9.00 -7.72
C TYR A 150 1.73 -7.75 -8.51
N TRP A 151 3.01 -7.60 -8.85
CA TRP A 151 3.47 -6.48 -9.67
C TRP A 151 2.89 -6.50 -11.09
N LYS A 152 2.75 -7.68 -11.70
CA LYS A 152 2.08 -7.85 -12.99
C LYS A 152 0.63 -7.38 -12.93
N LEU A 153 -0.11 -7.74 -11.87
CA LEU A 153 -1.47 -7.25 -11.63
C LEU A 153 -1.51 -5.73 -11.44
N THR A 154 -0.58 -5.17 -10.67
CA THR A 154 -0.46 -3.71 -10.49
C THR A 154 -0.27 -2.98 -11.82
N LYS A 155 0.62 -3.46 -12.69
CA LYS A 155 0.81 -2.89 -14.04
C LYS A 155 -0.45 -2.97 -14.91
N GLN A 156 -1.20 -4.07 -14.83
CA GLN A 156 -2.48 -4.21 -15.55
C GLN A 156 -3.52 -3.20 -15.05
N ARG A 157 -3.58 -2.95 -13.73
CA ARG A 157 -4.46 -1.93 -13.14
C ARG A 157 -4.07 -0.52 -13.59
N VAL A 158 -2.79 -0.17 -13.56
CA VAL A 158 -2.28 1.11 -14.10
C VAL A 158 -2.75 1.33 -15.53
N ALA A 159 -2.61 0.33 -16.40
CA ALA A 159 -3.07 0.43 -17.79
C ALA A 159 -4.60 0.55 -17.92
N SER A 160 -5.34 -0.22 -17.12
CA SER A 160 -6.81 -0.24 -17.13
C SER A 160 -7.39 1.10 -16.66
N TYR A 161 -6.89 1.64 -15.55
CA TYR A 161 -7.35 2.92 -15.01
C TYR A 161 -6.92 4.10 -15.85
N TRP A 162 -5.73 4.07 -16.43
CA TRP A 162 -5.36 5.05 -17.45
C TRP A 162 -6.39 5.05 -18.59
N ASN A 163 -6.71 3.87 -19.15
CA ASN A 163 -7.65 3.78 -20.27
C ASN A 163 -9.08 4.21 -19.88
N ALA A 164 -9.56 3.84 -18.70
CA ALA A 164 -10.91 4.16 -18.25
C ALA A 164 -11.08 5.64 -17.87
N TYR A 165 -10.12 6.20 -17.13
CA TYR A 165 -10.31 7.50 -16.46
C TYR A 165 -9.41 8.61 -16.97
N TYR A 166 -8.26 8.31 -17.59
CA TYR A 166 -7.23 9.32 -17.83
C TYR A 166 -6.75 9.47 -19.28
N ARG A 167 -7.16 8.58 -20.20
CA ARG A 167 -6.73 8.61 -21.61
C ARG A 167 -7.07 9.90 -22.35
N HIS A 168 -8.08 10.63 -21.88
CA HIS A 168 -8.49 11.91 -22.46
C HIS A 168 -7.59 13.07 -22.00
N LYS A 169 -6.91 12.92 -20.85
CA LYS A 169 -6.03 13.94 -20.26
C LYS A 169 -4.54 13.61 -20.47
N TYR A 170 -4.19 12.32 -20.45
CA TYR A 170 -2.81 11.85 -20.58
C TYR A 170 -2.68 10.85 -21.73
N THR A 171 -1.66 11.06 -22.57
CA THR A 171 -1.12 10.03 -23.45
C THR A 171 -0.41 8.94 -22.64
N LYS A 172 -0.12 7.79 -23.26
CA LYS A 172 0.69 6.75 -22.61
C LYS A 172 2.09 7.24 -22.20
N ARG A 173 2.64 8.25 -22.89
CA ARG A 173 4.00 8.76 -22.64
C ARG A 173 4.08 9.68 -21.42
N ASN A 174 3.00 10.43 -21.14
CA ASN A 174 2.98 11.45 -20.07
C ASN A 174 2.09 11.07 -18.88
N TYR A 175 1.46 9.88 -18.88
CA TYR A 175 0.75 9.41 -17.71
C TYR A 175 1.75 9.00 -16.60
N PRO A 176 1.63 9.57 -15.37
CA PRO A 176 2.55 9.30 -14.27
C PRO A 176 2.74 7.80 -13.97
N GLY A 177 1.66 7.01 -14.05
CA GLY A 177 1.71 5.58 -13.76
C GLY A 177 2.63 4.80 -14.70
N PHE A 178 2.63 5.12 -16.00
CA PHE A 178 3.53 4.45 -16.94
C PHE A 178 4.99 4.89 -16.77
N GLN A 179 5.23 6.14 -16.39
CA GLN A 179 6.57 6.63 -16.12
C GLN A 179 7.15 5.97 -14.87
N LEU A 180 6.38 5.90 -13.78
CA LEU A 180 6.78 5.21 -12.55
C LEU A 180 7.04 3.72 -12.79
N VAL A 181 6.16 3.02 -13.51
CA VAL A 181 6.37 1.61 -13.91
C VAL A 181 7.71 1.45 -14.67
N LYS A 182 8.02 2.35 -15.60
CA LYS A 182 9.27 2.31 -16.36
C LYS A 182 10.50 2.49 -15.45
N THR A 183 10.44 3.41 -14.49
CA THR A 183 11.51 3.64 -13.51
C THR A 183 11.77 2.38 -12.70
N LEU A 184 10.73 1.76 -12.13
CA LEU A 184 10.86 0.55 -11.30
C LEU A 184 11.35 -0.66 -12.10
N GLU A 185 10.87 -0.84 -13.33
CA GLU A 185 11.34 -1.91 -14.24
C GLU A 185 12.81 -1.73 -14.65
N THR A 186 13.29 -0.50 -14.78
CA THR A 186 14.70 -0.23 -15.05
C THR A 186 15.56 -0.61 -13.84
N GLY A 187 15.11 -0.28 -12.62
CA GLY A 187 15.77 -0.69 -11.38
C GLY A 187 15.82 -2.22 -11.21
N LEU A 188 14.72 -2.91 -11.49
CA LEU A 188 14.65 -4.37 -11.44
C LEU A 188 15.67 -5.03 -12.38
N ARG A 189 15.82 -4.51 -13.61
CA ARG A 189 16.81 -5.05 -14.58
C ARG A 189 18.24 -4.82 -14.13
N ALA A 190 18.53 -3.63 -13.60
CA ALA A 190 19.87 -3.30 -13.10
C ALA A 190 20.30 -4.16 -11.89
N ARG A 191 19.34 -4.70 -11.14
CA ARG A 191 19.62 -5.63 -10.03
C ARG A 191 19.88 -7.07 -10.47
N ALA A 192 19.34 -7.46 -11.63
CA ALA A 192 19.46 -8.81 -12.18
C ALA A 192 20.70 -9.00 -13.07
N SER A 193 21.38 -7.91 -13.44
CA SER A 193 22.64 -7.87 -14.20
C SER A 193 23.85 -7.87 -13.29
#